data_AF-A0A0F8YNU5-F1
#
_entry.id   AF-A0A0F8YNU5-F1
#
_cell.length_a   1.000
_cell.length_b   1.000
_cell.length_c   1.000
_cell.angle_alpha   90.00
_cell.angle_beta   90.00
_cell.angle_gamma   90.00
#
_symmetry.space_group_name_H-M   'P 1'
#
loop_
_entity.id
_entity.type
_entity.pdbx_description
1 polymer ?
#
loop_
_entity_poly.entity_id
_entity_poly.type
_entity_poly.pdbx_seq_one_letter_code
_entity_poly.pdbx_strand_id
1 'polypeptide(L)'
;FYEYASQMEINGLVFRDEYLEDYLRQLVYILHPQALMKGEPSRLNILMIRASQSETFVFDNGTIVLTTGQIAKTNSEKDLLTLLAVQTAHIVLDHNLMNLNQDIHSQRSAEFWTTFATLASAVALEFSNIRYGTNFNTSDVVLAGLTSAAISDAIVLSAGADFDSEQSQKAEELGMQFVENLEETEGFDYLSDKEYMINISSILSLTAWQEYHHHNYDRSMFYMDRIFYLGIANEEDYLLRAKLKRTLSNSQESNLEALQLINTAIALNDFDYVEALAEKGLILIRLDEVGQAREVFEEYKMALSGLSNMPPGKDATWANRMLIKCDQLMLKR
;
A
#
# COMPACT_ATOMS: atom_id res chain seq x y z
N PHE A 1 -3.08 -18.82 14.79
CA PHE A 1 -2.03 -18.06 14.08
C PHE A 1 -1.63 -18.64 12.73
N TYR A 2 -1.07 -19.85 12.65
CA TYR A 2 -0.64 -20.44 11.36
C TYR A 2 -1.75 -20.48 10.31
N GLU A 3 -2.97 -20.82 10.72
CA GLU A 3 -4.14 -20.78 9.84
C GLU A 3 -4.48 -19.36 9.38
N TYR A 4 -4.27 -18.34 10.22
CA TYR A 4 -4.52 -16.91 9.90
C TYR A 4 -3.53 -16.36 8.87
N ALA A 5 -2.22 -16.57 9.11
CA ALA A 5 -1.17 -16.08 8.21
C ALA A 5 -1.26 -16.75 6.83
N SER A 6 -1.50 -18.07 6.79
CA SER A 6 -1.68 -18.80 5.53
C SER A 6 -2.88 -18.29 4.73
N GLN A 7 -3.97 -17.92 5.39
CA GLN A 7 -5.17 -17.42 4.71
C GLN A 7 -5.02 -15.97 4.23
N MET A 8 -4.31 -15.12 4.98
CA MET A 8 -3.91 -13.79 4.50
C MET A 8 -2.99 -13.87 3.28
N GLU A 9 -2.08 -14.84 3.27
CA GLU A 9 -1.16 -15.10 2.17
C GLU A 9 -1.90 -15.65 0.93
N ILE A 10 -2.81 -16.61 1.12
CA ILE A 10 -3.67 -17.15 0.06
C ILE A 10 -4.52 -16.07 -0.60
N ASN A 11 -4.97 -15.07 0.19
CA ASN A 11 -5.81 -13.98 -0.29
C ASN A 11 -5.03 -12.74 -0.75
N GLY A 12 -3.69 -12.81 -0.83
CA GLY A 12 -2.86 -11.72 -1.38
C GLY A 12 -2.81 -10.45 -0.52
N LEU A 13 -3.21 -10.54 0.75
CA LEU A 13 -3.27 -9.40 1.67
C LEU A 13 -1.90 -9.07 2.29
N VAL A 14 -1.01 -10.05 2.36
CA VAL A 14 0.34 -9.85 2.89
C VAL A 14 1.16 -9.02 1.91
N PHE A 15 1.71 -7.91 2.40
CA PHE A 15 2.70 -7.14 1.66
C PHE A 15 4.06 -7.80 1.85
N ARG A 16 4.74 -8.10 0.73
CA ARG A 16 6.05 -8.75 0.70
C ARG A 16 7.05 -7.81 0.04
N ASP A 17 8.03 -7.38 0.82
CA ASP A 17 9.20 -6.63 0.38
C ASP A 17 10.35 -7.13 1.25
N GLU A 18 11.26 -7.91 0.66
CA GLU A 18 12.33 -8.59 1.41
C GLU A 18 13.28 -7.59 2.08
N TYR A 19 13.53 -6.45 1.44
CA TYR A 19 14.42 -5.42 1.96
C TYR A 19 13.78 -4.69 3.14
N LEU A 20 12.51 -4.30 3.00
CA LEU A 20 11.77 -3.68 4.09
C LEU A 20 11.50 -4.65 5.25
N GLU A 21 11.16 -5.92 4.97
CA GLU A 21 10.99 -6.94 6.00
C GLU A 21 12.26 -7.11 6.84
N ASP A 22 13.44 -7.14 6.21
CA ASP A 22 14.72 -7.23 6.91
C ASP A 22 15.00 -5.98 7.76
N TYR A 23 14.80 -4.79 7.18
CA TYR A 23 14.95 -3.53 7.90
C TYR A 23 14.06 -3.46 9.15
N LEU A 24 12.76 -3.79 9.03
CA LEU A 24 11.85 -3.80 10.16
C LEU A 24 12.25 -4.84 11.22
N ARG A 25 12.76 -6.00 10.82
CA ARG A 25 13.28 -7.02 11.75
C ARG A 25 14.49 -6.50 12.52
N GLN A 26 15.38 -5.74 11.89
CA GLN A 26 16.52 -5.12 12.58
C GLN A 26 16.03 -4.15 13.67
N LEU A 27 15.02 -3.32 13.38
CA LEU A 27 14.40 -2.43 14.38
C LEU A 27 13.77 -3.22 15.55
N VAL A 28 13.03 -4.30 15.26
CA VAL A 28 12.46 -5.15 16.32
C VAL A 28 13.54 -5.83 17.15
N TYR A 29 14.67 -6.21 16.56
CA TYR A 29 15.79 -6.80 17.29
C TYR A 29 16.44 -5.81 18.26
N ILE A 30 16.47 -4.52 17.92
CA ILE A 30 16.91 -3.44 18.84
C ILE A 30 15.96 -3.36 20.04
N LEU A 31 14.64 -3.38 19.80
CA LEU A 31 13.63 -3.30 20.86
C LEU A 31 13.68 -4.48 21.83
N HIS A 32 13.88 -5.69 21.30
CA HIS A 32 13.90 -6.89 22.13
C HIS A 32 14.77 -8.00 21.50
N PRO A 33 16.06 -8.12 21.89
CA PRO A 33 17.00 -9.04 21.24
C PRO A 33 16.81 -10.51 21.64
N GLN A 34 16.02 -10.79 22.68
CA GLN A 34 15.77 -12.15 23.18
C GLN A 34 14.35 -12.61 22.82
N ALA A 35 14.05 -13.91 22.97
CA ALA A 35 12.65 -14.33 22.93
C ALA A 35 11.94 -13.82 24.19
N LEU A 36 10.67 -13.44 24.07
CA LEU A 36 9.85 -13.07 25.20
C LEU A 36 9.53 -14.32 26.03
N MET A 37 9.85 -14.27 27.32
CA MET A 37 9.56 -15.34 28.28
C MET A 37 8.13 -15.19 28.80
N LYS A 38 7.16 -15.63 27.99
CA LYS A 38 5.75 -15.76 28.39
C LYS A 38 5.44 -17.18 28.86
N GLY A 39 4.20 -17.41 29.33
CA GLY A 39 3.70 -18.75 29.66
C GLY A 39 3.91 -19.77 28.53
N GLU A 40 3.85 -19.32 27.28
CA GLU A 40 4.42 -20.00 26.12
C GLU A 40 5.50 -19.12 25.45
N PRO A 41 6.70 -19.64 25.12
CA PRO A 41 7.76 -18.83 24.53
C PRO A 41 7.32 -18.18 23.20
N SER A 42 7.37 -16.85 23.13
CA SER A 42 6.99 -16.08 21.94
C SER A 42 8.20 -15.35 21.34
N ARG A 43 8.29 -15.34 20.00
CA ARG A 43 9.25 -14.51 19.26
C ARG A 43 8.52 -13.35 18.63
N LEU A 44 9.11 -12.17 18.71
CA LEU A 44 8.59 -11.03 17.97
C LEU A 44 8.71 -11.29 16.47
N ASN A 45 7.59 -11.11 15.77
CA ASN A 45 7.51 -11.23 14.31
C ASN A 45 6.79 -10.01 13.75
N ILE A 46 7.03 -9.71 12.48
CA ILE A 46 6.36 -8.60 11.79
C ILE A 46 5.57 -9.18 10.64
N LEU A 47 4.32 -8.75 10.51
CA LEU A 47 3.44 -9.04 9.41
C LEU A 47 2.96 -7.72 8.80
N MET A 48 3.32 -7.47 7.55
CA MET A 48 2.82 -6.31 6.81
C MET A 48 1.58 -6.69 6.03
N ILE A 49 0.52 -5.90 6.17
CA ILE A 49 -0.74 -6.07 5.45
C ILE A 49 -0.91 -4.88 4.50
N ARG A 50 -1.18 -5.17 3.23
CA ARG A 50 -1.60 -4.15 2.27
C ARG A 50 -2.88 -3.53 2.83
N ALA A 51 -2.92 -2.24 3.14
CA ALA A 51 -4.15 -1.51 3.48
C ALA A 51 -3.81 -0.02 3.58
N SER A 52 -4.61 0.83 2.94
CA SER A 52 -4.38 2.28 2.95
C SER A 52 -4.80 2.92 4.28
N GLN A 53 -5.73 2.27 4.99
CA GLN A 53 -6.06 2.63 6.37
C GLN A 53 -4.86 2.38 7.27
N SER A 54 -4.52 3.39 8.08
CA SER A 54 -3.44 3.30 9.05
C SER A 54 -3.96 2.61 10.29
N GLU A 55 -3.37 1.45 10.56
CA GLU A 55 -3.78 0.57 11.65
C GLU A 55 -2.56 -0.23 12.12
N THR A 56 -2.54 -0.57 13.40
CA THR A 56 -1.48 -1.38 14.00
C THR A 56 -2.06 -2.18 15.14
N PHE A 57 -1.75 -3.46 15.17
CA PHE A 57 -2.16 -4.30 16.28
C PHE A 57 -1.17 -5.43 16.47
N VAL A 58 -1.26 -6.07 17.64
CA VAL A 58 -0.40 -7.19 18.01
C VAL A 58 -1.22 -8.40 18.33
N PHE A 59 -0.69 -9.59 18.05
CA PHE A 59 -1.20 -10.85 18.56
C PHE A 59 -0.47 -11.24 19.85
N ASP A 60 -1.17 -11.99 20.70
CA ASP A 60 -0.64 -12.58 21.94
C ASP A 60 0.67 -13.36 21.75
N ASN A 61 0.82 -14.02 20.60
CA ASN A 61 2.00 -14.80 20.20
C ASN A 61 3.24 -13.96 19.82
N GLY A 62 3.17 -12.64 19.92
CA GLY A 62 4.29 -11.73 19.63
C GLY A 62 4.35 -11.22 18.19
N THR A 63 3.34 -11.48 17.34
CA THR A 63 3.30 -10.92 15.98
C THR A 63 2.78 -9.48 16.01
N ILE A 64 3.59 -8.54 15.53
CA ILE A 64 3.23 -7.16 15.28
C ILE A 64 2.71 -7.05 13.84
N VAL A 65 1.50 -6.54 13.69
CA VAL A 65 0.84 -6.32 12.40
C VAL A 65 0.85 -4.84 12.06
N LEU A 66 1.39 -4.50 10.90
CA LEU A 66 1.46 -3.13 10.38
C LEU A 66 0.75 -3.04 9.05
N THR A 67 -0.09 -2.03 8.85
CA THR A 67 -0.57 -1.71 7.51
C THR A 67 0.44 -0.91 6.72
N THR A 68 0.37 -1.03 5.39
CA THR A 68 1.11 -0.14 4.47
C THR A 68 0.77 1.33 4.76
N GLY A 69 -0.51 1.65 5.01
CA GLY A 69 -0.97 2.99 5.39
C GLY A 69 -0.39 3.48 6.71
N GLN A 70 -0.17 2.61 7.69
CA GLN A 70 0.47 2.98 8.96
C GLN A 70 1.94 3.33 8.74
N ILE A 71 2.69 2.45 8.08
CA ILE A 71 4.12 2.67 7.84
C ILE A 71 4.28 3.94 7.00
N ALA A 72 3.45 4.14 5.99
CA ALA A 72 3.45 5.34 5.17
C ALA A 72 3.23 6.64 5.95
N LYS A 73 2.58 6.64 7.13
CA LYS A 73 2.37 7.87 7.93
C LYS A 73 3.58 8.34 8.73
N THR A 74 4.54 7.46 8.98
CA THR A 74 5.76 7.81 9.72
C THR A 74 6.65 8.73 8.91
N ASN A 75 7.36 9.67 9.55
CA ASN A 75 8.22 10.65 8.88
C ASN A 75 9.71 10.42 9.13
N SER A 76 10.06 9.68 10.19
CA SER A 76 11.44 9.37 10.57
C SER A 76 11.56 7.92 11.05
N GLU A 77 12.78 7.39 11.09
CA GLU A 77 13.04 6.09 11.70
C GLU A 77 12.65 6.09 13.19
N LYS A 78 12.83 7.23 13.88
CA LYS A 78 12.39 7.40 15.26
C LYS A 78 10.88 7.24 15.42
N ASP A 79 10.08 7.79 14.50
CA ASP A 79 8.62 7.64 14.53
C ASP A 79 8.23 6.16 14.42
N LEU A 80 8.86 5.43 13.50
CA LEU A 80 8.62 4.02 13.28
C LEU A 80 9.10 3.16 14.45
N LEU A 81 10.29 3.42 14.99
CA LEU A 81 10.82 2.73 16.15
C LEU A 81 9.93 2.95 17.38
N THR A 82 9.45 4.18 17.58
CA THR A 82 8.51 4.51 18.67
C THR A 82 7.21 3.73 18.53
N LEU A 83 6.63 3.69 17.32
CA LEU A 83 5.44 2.87 17.04
C LEU A 83 5.68 1.41 17.42
N LEU A 84 6.78 0.82 16.95
CA LEU A 84 7.15 -0.58 17.24
C LEU A 84 7.42 -0.82 18.73
N ALA A 85 8.02 0.15 19.43
CA ALA A 85 8.28 0.08 20.88
C ALA A 85 6.98 0.00 21.68
N VAL A 86 5.99 0.83 21.34
CA VAL A 86 4.66 0.80 21.97
C VAL A 86 3.97 -0.55 21.73
N GLN A 87 4.02 -1.08 20.50
CA GLN A 87 3.46 -2.40 20.22
C GLN A 87 4.17 -3.52 20.99
N THR A 88 5.48 -3.44 21.09
CA THR A 88 6.28 -4.38 21.88
C THR A 88 5.92 -4.29 23.37
N ALA A 89 5.66 -3.09 23.88
CA ALA A 89 5.21 -2.88 25.25
C ALA A 89 3.85 -3.54 25.52
N HIS A 90 2.87 -3.45 24.62
CA HIS A 90 1.61 -4.19 24.73
C HIS A 90 1.82 -5.71 24.85
N ILE A 91 2.78 -6.24 24.08
CA ILE A 91 3.12 -7.66 24.13
C ILE A 91 3.81 -8.00 25.47
N VAL A 92 4.77 -7.21 25.93
CA VAL A 92 5.51 -7.42 27.19
C VAL A 92 4.58 -7.34 28.41
N LEU A 93 3.61 -6.44 28.39
CA LEU A 93 2.63 -6.24 29.46
C LEU A 93 1.46 -7.24 29.40
N ASP A 94 1.47 -8.17 28.44
CA ASP A 94 0.42 -9.18 28.24
C ASP A 94 -1.00 -8.62 28.07
N HIS A 95 -1.13 -7.39 27.55
CA HIS A 95 -2.44 -6.73 27.37
C HIS A 95 -3.39 -7.56 26.49
N ASN A 96 -2.89 -8.18 25.42
CA ASN A 96 -3.69 -9.07 24.58
C ASN A 96 -4.27 -10.25 25.37
N LEU A 97 -3.46 -10.89 26.21
CA LEU A 97 -3.86 -12.06 26.98
C LEU A 97 -4.89 -11.68 28.05
N MET A 98 -4.72 -10.52 28.69
CA MET A 98 -5.72 -9.95 29.61
C MET A 98 -7.07 -9.75 28.89
N ASN A 99 -7.05 -9.29 27.64
CA ASN A 99 -8.25 -9.01 26.84
C ASN A 99 -8.89 -10.26 26.21
N LEU A 100 -8.16 -11.38 26.13
CA LEU A 100 -8.56 -12.59 25.40
C LEU A 100 -9.06 -13.75 26.26
N ASN A 101 -8.90 -13.70 27.58
CA ASN A 101 -9.31 -14.68 28.61
C ASN A 101 -9.97 -16.00 28.10
N GLN A 102 -9.40 -17.15 28.50
CA GLN A 102 -9.49 -18.46 27.83
C GLN A 102 -10.87 -18.94 27.32
N ASP A 103 -11.97 -18.61 27.98
CA ASP A 103 -13.32 -19.04 27.57
C ASP A 103 -13.84 -18.35 26.28
N ILE A 104 -13.23 -17.23 25.84
CA ILE A 104 -13.73 -16.38 24.74
C ILE A 104 -13.02 -16.63 23.40
N HIS A 105 -11.83 -17.25 23.40
CA HIS A 105 -11.02 -17.47 22.20
C HIS A 105 -11.73 -18.27 21.08
N SER A 106 -12.55 -19.26 21.44
CA SER A 106 -13.25 -20.10 20.46
C SER A 106 -14.31 -19.31 19.67
N GLN A 107 -15.05 -18.42 20.36
CA GLN A 107 -16.05 -17.56 19.74
C GLN A 107 -15.40 -16.50 18.84
N ARG A 108 -14.36 -15.81 19.32
CA ARG A 108 -13.66 -14.77 18.53
C ARG A 108 -12.96 -15.33 17.30
N SER A 109 -12.46 -16.57 17.36
CA SER A 109 -11.89 -17.25 16.19
C SER A 109 -12.95 -17.46 15.10
N ALA A 110 -14.18 -17.82 15.47
CA ALA A 110 -15.28 -17.98 14.51
C ALA A 110 -15.76 -16.64 13.92
N GLU A 111 -15.82 -15.59 14.75
CA GLU A 111 -16.13 -14.22 14.31
C GLU A 111 -15.08 -13.69 13.33
N PHE A 112 -13.80 -13.94 13.61
CA PHE A 112 -12.70 -13.66 12.69
C PHE A 112 -12.91 -14.36 11.35
N TRP A 113 -13.13 -15.68 11.33
CA TRP A 113 -13.28 -16.44 10.09
C TRP A 113 -14.46 -15.98 9.24
N THR A 114 -15.57 -15.62 9.88
CA THR A 114 -16.75 -15.11 9.19
C THR A 114 -16.49 -13.76 8.54
N THR A 115 -15.89 -12.84 9.30
CA THR A 115 -15.58 -11.49 8.82
C THR A 115 -14.53 -11.53 7.71
N PHE A 116 -13.49 -12.33 7.92
CA PHE A 116 -12.43 -12.53 6.94
C PHE A 116 -12.95 -13.18 5.66
N ALA A 117 -13.81 -14.22 5.73
CA ALA A 117 -14.42 -14.82 4.55
C ALA A 117 -15.33 -13.84 3.79
N THR A 118 -16.02 -12.93 4.50
CA THR A 118 -16.85 -11.88 3.90
C THR A 118 -16.00 -10.89 3.12
N LEU A 119 -14.92 -10.41 3.74
CA LEU A 119 -13.95 -9.52 3.11
C LEU A 119 -13.29 -10.20 1.91
N ALA A 120 -12.74 -11.40 2.10
CA ALA A 120 -12.12 -12.18 1.04
C ALA A 120 -13.09 -12.48 -0.10
N SER A 121 -14.39 -12.64 0.15
CA SER A 121 -15.40 -12.82 -0.91
C SER A 121 -15.67 -11.53 -1.68
N ALA A 122 -15.71 -10.36 -1.02
CA ALA A 122 -15.84 -9.07 -1.69
C ALA A 122 -14.61 -8.78 -2.57
N VAL A 123 -13.41 -9.02 -2.04
CA VAL A 123 -12.13 -9.00 -2.75
C VAL A 123 -12.16 -10.00 -3.92
N ALA A 124 -12.51 -11.26 -3.66
CA ALA A 124 -12.56 -12.31 -4.67
C ALA A 124 -13.57 -12.03 -5.79
N LEU A 125 -14.68 -11.35 -5.54
CA LEU A 125 -15.64 -10.96 -6.58
C LEU A 125 -15.05 -9.90 -7.52
N GLU A 126 -14.22 -8.99 -7.01
CA GLU A 126 -13.42 -8.06 -7.80
C GLU A 126 -12.33 -8.80 -8.59
N PHE A 127 -11.67 -9.77 -7.96
CA PHE A 127 -10.66 -10.65 -8.58
C PHE A 127 -11.22 -11.75 -9.49
N SER A 128 -12.51 -12.09 -9.44
CA SER A 128 -13.07 -13.22 -10.19
C SER A 128 -13.07 -12.96 -11.70
N ASN A 129 -12.96 -11.69 -12.11
CA ASN A 129 -12.71 -11.29 -13.49
C ASN A 129 -11.24 -11.48 -13.93
N ILE A 130 -10.34 -11.85 -13.02
CA ILE A 130 -8.86 -11.89 -13.20
C ILE A 130 -8.32 -13.33 -13.33
N ARG A 131 -9.14 -14.38 -13.11
CA ARG A 131 -8.63 -15.77 -12.98
C ARG A 131 -8.60 -16.64 -14.24
N TYR A 132 -8.86 -16.09 -15.43
CA TYR A 132 -8.61 -16.83 -16.69
C TYR A 132 -7.33 -16.30 -17.34
N GLY A 133 -6.27 -17.07 -17.09
CA GLY A 133 -4.86 -16.68 -17.17
C GLY A 133 -4.50 -15.86 -18.39
N THR A 134 -4.03 -14.65 -18.13
CA THR A 134 -3.63 -13.71 -19.15
C THR A 134 -2.73 -12.58 -18.56
N ASN A 135 -1.53 -12.33 -19.13
CA ASN A 135 -0.52 -11.31 -18.76
C ASN A 135 -1.14 -10.00 -18.26
N PHE A 136 -0.79 -9.69 -17.02
CA PHE A 136 -1.44 -8.68 -16.22
C PHE A 136 -1.05 -7.26 -16.66
N ASN A 137 -2.04 -6.37 -16.79
CA ASN A 137 -1.82 -4.94 -16.68
C ASN A 137 -1.73 -4.61 -15.18
N THR A 138 -0.80 -3.76 -14.76
CA THR A 138 -0.64 -3.45 -13.34
C THR A 138 -1.81 -2.64 -12.80
N SER A 139 -2.66 -1.99 -13.61
CA SER A 139 -3.96 -1.54 -13.10
C SER A 139 -4.80 -2.69 -12.57
N ASP A 140 -4.71 -3.92 -13.11
CA ASP A 140 -5.41 -5.10 -12.60
C ASP A 140 -4.65 -5.79 -11.43
N VAL A 141 -3.31 -5.71 -11.37
CA VAL A 141 -2.51 -6.23 -10.22
C VAL A 141 -2.58 -5.29 -9.02
N VAL A 142 -2.57 -3.98 -9.28
CA VAL A 142 -2.83 -2.93 -8.31
C VAL A 142 -4.31 -3.01 -7.93
N LEU A 143 -5.29 -3.07 -8.84
CA LEU A 143 -6.73 -3.24 -8.48
C LEU A 143 -7.04 -4.51 -7.71
N ALA A 144 -6.34 -5.61 -8.01
CA ALA A 144 -6.27 -6.76 -7.14
C ALA A 144 -5.69 -6.41 -5.74
N GLY A 145 -4.52 -5.79 -5.66
CA GLY A 145 -3.91 -5.33 -4.40
C GLY A 145 -4.63 -4.16 -3.69
N LEU A 146 -5.61 -3.52 -4.32
CA LEU A 146 -6.34 -2.34 -3.85
C LEU A 146 -7.51 -2.69 -2.94
N THR A 147 -8.01 -3.93 -2.97
CA THR A 147 -9.06 -4.38 -2.05
C THR A 147 -8.49 -5.12 -0.86
N SER A 148 -7.95 -4.36 0.07
CA SER A 148 -7.61 -4.86 1.38
C SER A 148 -8.10 -3.89 2.44
N ALA A 149 -9.41 -3.60 2.36
CA ALA A 149 -10.21 -3.02 3.44
C ALA A 149 -10.29 -3.95 4.69
N ALA A 150 -9.33 -4.84 4.88
CA ALA A 150 -9.46 -6.00 5.73
C ALA A 150 -8.72 -5.85 7.06
N ILE A 151 -8.75 -4.66 7.67
CA ILE A 151 -8.68 -4.60 9.12
C ILE A 151 -10.00 -4.05 9.62
N SER A 152 -10.96 -4.96 9.76
CA SER A 152 -12.19 -4.68 10.50
C SER A 152 -11.89 -4.69 11.99
N ASP A 153 -12.69 -3.97 12.78
CA ASP A 153 -12.68 -4.03 14.26
C ASP A 153 -12.68 -5.48 14.78
N ALA A 154 -13.36 -6.40 14.08
CA ALA A 154 -13.38 -7.82 14.44
C ALA A 154 -11.98 -8.48 14.46
N ILE A 155 -11.05 -8.05 13.60
CA ILE A 155 -9.68 -8.58 13.56
C ILE A 155 -8.91 -8.08 14.79
N VAL A 156 -9.02 -6.79 15.09
CA VAL A 156 -8.42 -6.16 16.28
C VAL A 156 -8.96 -6.80 17.56
N LEU A 157 -10.28 -6.98 17.65
CA LEU A 157 -10.95 -7.65 18.76
C LEU A 157 -10.51 -9.12 18.91
N SER A 158 -10.39 -9.85 17.79
CA SER A 158 -9.93 -11.25 17.79
C SER A 158 -8.48 -11.40 18.24
N ALA A 159 -7.66 -10.37 18.03
CA ALA A 159 -6.29 -10.30 18.52
C ALA A 159 -6.21 -9.88 20.00
N GLY A 160 -7.31 -9.42 20.61
CA GLY A 160 -7.30 -8.82 21.94
C GLY A 160 -6.66 -7.45 21.98
N ALA A 161 -6.52 -6.80 20.82
CA ALA A 161 -5.81 -5.54 20.66
C ALA A 161 -6.71 -4.30 20.82
N ASP A 162 -7.96 -4.49 21.26
CA ASP A 162 -8.85 -3.40 21.70
C ASP A 162 -8.44 -2.99 23.13
N PHE A 163 -7.39 -2.19 23.21
CA PHE A 163 -6.78 -1.78 24.47
C PHE A 163 -7.54 -0.61 25.10
N ASP A 164 -7.79 -0.69 26.41
CA ASP A 164 -8.36 0.43 27.13
C ASP A 164 -7.35 1.57 27.33
N SER A 165 -7.84 2.72 27.79
CA SER A 165 -7.01 3.92 27.98
C SER A 165 -5.85 3.71 28.95
N GLU A 166 -5.98 2.86 29.96
CA GLU A 166 -4.92 2.60 30.94
C GLU A 166 -3.84 1.69 30.32
N GLN A 167 -4.26 0.67 29.58
CA GLN A 167 -3.37 -0.21 28.82
C GLN A 167 -2.57 0.58 27.77
N SER A 168 -3.23 1.44 26.98
CA SER A 168 -2.58 2.28 25.99
C SER A 168 -1.57 3.23 26.63
N GLN A 169 -1.96 3.94 27.70
CA GLN A 169 -1.07 4.86 28.38
C GLN A 169 0.19 4.16 28.93
N LYS A 170 0.04 2.99 29.58
CA LYS A 170 1.19 2.24 30.10
C LYS A 170 2.13 1.76 29.01
N ALA A 171 1.58 1.28 27.89
CA ALA A 171 2.38 0.83 26.76
C ALA A 171 3.11 1.99 26.09
N GLU A 172 2.45 3.14 25.95
CA GLU A 172 3.04 4.38 25.46
C GLU A 172 4.19 4.87 26.37
N GLU A 173 3.96 4.96 27.68
CA GLU A 173 4.98 5.36 28.65
C GLU A 173 6.20 4.43 28.61
N LEU A 174 5.98 3.11 28.60
CA LEU A 174 7.08 2.14 28.55
C LEU A 174 7.83 2.18 27.21
N GLY A 175 7.11 2.29 26.09
CA GLY A 175 7.70 2.39 24.76
C GLY A 175 8.54 3.65 24.59
N MET A 176 8.03 4.81 25.03
CA MET A 176 8.77 6.07 24.99
C MET A 176 10.00 6.04 25.88
N GLN A 177 9.89 5.54 27.12
CA GLN A 177 11.04 5.38 28.01
C GLN A 177 12.13 4.49 27.39
N PHE A 178 11.75 3.43 26.67
CA PHE A 178 12.73 2.61 25.96
C PHE A 178 13.49 3.43 24.90
N VAL A 179 12.78 4.16 24.05
CA VAL A 179 13.37 4.97 22.98
C VAL A 179 14.26 6.09 23.55
N GLU A 180 13.82 6.77 24.61
CA GLU A 180 14.62 7.80 25.29
C GLU A 180 15.90 7.22 25.88
N ASN A 181 15.83 6.07 26.56
CA ASN A 181 17.01 5.40 27.11
C ASN A 181 17.98 4.98 26.00
N LEU A 182 17.47 4.49 24.86
CA LEU A 182 18.28 4.11 23.70
C LEU A 182 19.08 5.31 23.16
N GLU A 183 18.45 6.49 23.08
CA GLU A 183 19.11 7.74 22.68
C GLU A 183 20.18 8.18 23.68
N GLU A 184 19.87 8.14 24.98
CA GLU A 184 20.76 8.65 26.04
C GLU A 184 21.95 7.73 26.33
N THR A 185 21.75 6.41 26.29
CA THR A 185 22.75 5.44 26.79
C THR A 185 23.57 4.78 25.69
N GLU A 186 23.00 4.59 24.50
CA GLU A 186 23.65 3.85 23.42
C GLU A 186 24.11 4.73 22.26
N GLY A 187 23.72 6.02 22.25
CA GLY A 187 24.06 6.94 21.17
C GLY A 187 23.54 6.44 19.82
N PHE A 188 22.34 5.85 19.82
CA PHE A 188 21.72 5.26 18.65
C PHE A 188 21.59 6.32 17.54
N ASP A 189 22.22 6.05 16.41
CA ASP A 189 22.21 6.95 15.25
C ASP A 189 21.08 6.54 14.33
N TYR A 190 20.01 7.35 14.34
CA TYR A 190 18.90 7.14 13.43
C TYR A 190 19.33 7.42 12.00
N LEU A 191 18.77 6.67 11.05
CA LEU A 191 18.84 7.02 9.64
C LEU A 191 18.36 8.44 9.42
N SER A 192 19.03 9.15 8.51
CA SER A 192 18.52 10.43 8.05
C SER A 192 17.13 10.27 7.43
N ASP A 193 16.31 11.32 7.45
CA ASP A 193 14.96 11.29 6.84
C ASP A 193 15.00 10.75 5.41
N LYS A 194 16.05 11.08 4.64
CA LYS A 194 16.22 10.58 3.28
C LYS A 194 16.46 9.06 3.24
N GLU A 195 17.40 8.55 4.03
CA GLU A 195 17.71 7.12 4.07
C GLU A 195 16.53 6.31 4.59
N TYR A 196 15.86 6.81 5.62
CA TYR A 196 14.65 6.22 6.15
C TYR A 196 13.54 6.12 5.09
N MET A 197 13.29 7.21 4.36
CA MET A 197 12.28 7.22 3.31
C MET A 197 12.60 6.27 2.15
N ILE A 198 13.88 6.04 1.84
CA ILE A 198 14.30 5.04 0.85
C ILE A 198 13.84 3.64 1.29
N ASN A 199 14.03 3.30 2.58
CA ASN A 199 13.61 2.00 3.11
C ASN A 199 12.11 1.74 2.99
N ILE A 200 11.28 2.78 3.11
CA ILE A 200 9.80 2.66 3.04
C ILE A 200 9.21 3.06 1.69
N SER A 201 10.05 3.33 0.67
CA SER A 201 9.63 3.90 -0.61
C SER A 201 8.58 3.06 -1.34
N SER A 202 8.73 1.73 -1.36
CA SER A 202 7.77 0.79 -1.95
C SER A 202 6.38 0.89 -1.30
N ILE A 203 6.33 1.11 0.01
CA ILE A 203 5.09 1.34 0.75
C ILE A 203 4.48 2.70 0.42
N LEU A 204 5.30 3.75 0.26
CA LEU A 204 4.79 5.07 -0.12
C LEU A 204 4.13 5.02 -1.51
N SER A 205 4.79 4.39 -2.50
CA SER A 205 4.24 4.21 -3.85
C SER A 205 2.94 3.41 -3.82
N LEU A 206 2.94 2.26 -3.14
CA LEU A 206 1.75 1.41 -3.02
C LEU A 206 0.59 2.14 -2.33
N THR A 207 0.86 2.82 -1.22
CA THR A 207 -0.17 3.54 -0.45
C THR A 207 -0.74 4.70 -1.26
N ALA A 208 0.10 5.41 -2.03
CA ALA A 208 -0.36 6.47 -2.92
C ALA A 208 -1.31 5.94 -3.99
N TRP A 209 -1.00 4.80 -4.61
CA TRP A 209 -1.92 4.12 -5.53
C TRP A 209 -3.22 3.72 -4.82
N GLN A 210 -3.13 3.16 -3.61
CA GLN A 210 -4.33 2.83 -2.82
C GLN A 210 -5.24 4.02 -2.57
N GLU A 211 -4.68 5.15 -2.14
CA GLU A 211 -5.44 6.38 -1.93
C GLU A 211 -6.01 6.94 -3.24
N TYR A 212 -5.30 6.83 -4.38
CA TYR A 212 -5.80 7.28 -5.69
C TYR A 212 -7.08 6.54 -6.09
N HIS A 213 -7.09 5.22 -5.92
CA HIS A 213 -8.23 4.38 -6.29
C HIS A 213 -9.39 4.47 -5.28
N HIS A 214 -9.11 4.79 -4.02
CA HIS A 214 -10.13 5.20 -3.05
C HIS A 214 -10.66 6.63 -3.27
N HIS A 215 -10.26 7.31 -4.35
CA HIS A 215 -10.60 8.70 -4.65
C HIS A 215 -10.10 9.73 -3.61
N ASN A 216 -9.16 9.34 -2.75
CA ASN A 216 -8.50 10.22 -1.78
C ASN A 216 -7.30 10.91 -2.44
N TYR A 217 -7.56 11.69 -3.49
CA TYR A 217 -6.53 12.25 -4.36
C TYR A 217 -5.53 13.15 -3.63
N ASP A 218 -5.97 13.91 -2.62
CA ASP A 218 -5.07 14.77 -1.84
C ASP A 218 -4.06 13.96 -1.01
N ARG A 219 -4.49 12.82 -0.44
CA ARG A 219 -3.59 11.92 0.30
C ARG A 219 -2.65 11.18 -0.63
N SER A 220 -3.15 10.74 -1.78
CA SER A 220 -2.32 10.16 -2.83
C SER A 220 -1.24 11.16 -3.29
N MET A 221 -1.61 12.43 -3.49
CA MET A 221 -0.68 13.50 -3.83
C MET A 221 0.35 13.76 -2.73
N PHE A 222 -0.06 13.74 -1.46
CA PHE A 222 0.82 13.89 -0.30
C PHE A 222 1.91 12.80 -0.27
N TYR A 223 1.55 11.53 -0.48
CA TYR A 223 2.54 10.46 -0.54
C TYR A 223 3.46 10.59 -1.77
N MET A 224 2.91 10.98 -2.93
CA MET A 224 3.71 11.26 -4.12
C MET A 224 4.70 12.42 -3.92
N ASP A 225 4.30 13.51 -3.25
CA ASP A 225 5.19 14.64 -2.96
C ASP A 225 6.44 14.19 -2.21
N ARG A 226 6.30 13.25 -1.27
CA ARG A 226 7.41 12.70 -0.50
C ARG A 226 8.40 11.92 -1.37
N ILE A 227 7.89 11.08 -2.27
CA ILE A 227 8.74 10.29 -3.18
C ILE A 227 9.50 11.20 -4.14
N PHE A 228 8.79 12.18 -4.74
CA PHE A 228 9.37 13.12 -5.68
C PHE A 228 10.38 14.07 -5.03
N TYR A 229 10.12 14.52 -3.80
CA TYR A 229 11.05 15.37 -3.05
C TYR A 229 12.43 14.71 -2.88
N LEU A 230 12.48 13.39 -2.75
CA LEU A 230 13.71 12.64 -2.51
C LEU A 230 14.44 12.24 -3.79
N GLY A 231 13.79 12.40 -4.95
CA GLY A 231 14.33 11.99 -6.25
C GLY A 231 14.44 10.47 -6.41
N ILE A 232 13.55 9.71 -5.75
CA ILE A 232 13.53 8.24 -5.78
C ILE A 232 12.33 7.68 -6.55
N ALA A 233 11.59 8.56 -7.24
CA ALA A 233 10.43 8.20 -8.04
C ALA A 233 10.82 7.30 -9.21
N ASN A 234 10.07 6.21 -9.38
CA ASN A 234 10.18 5.33 -10.55
C ASN A 234 9.12 5.68 -11.61
N GLU A 235 9.10 4.95 -12.71
CA GLU A 235 8.18 5.12 -13.83
C GLU A 235 6.69 5.04 -13.42
N GLU A 236 6.35 4.17 -12.46
CA GLU A 236 4.99 4.03 -11.93
C GLU A 236 4.58 5.27 -11.12
N ASP A 237 5.50 5.84 -10.35
CA ASP A 237 5.28 7.06 -9.59
C ASP A 237 5.08 8.26 -10.53
N TYR A 238 5.84 8.33 -11.63
CA TYR A 238 5.63 9.34 -12.68
C TYR A 238 4.26 9.19 -13.36
N LEU A 239 3.82 7.96 -13.65
CA LEU A 239 2.48 7.69 -14.16
C LEU A 239 1.39 8.16 -13.17
N LEU A 240 1.51 7.79 -11.89
CA LEU A 240 0.54 8.18 -10.87
C LEU A 240 0.49 9.70 -10.69
N ARG A 241 1.66 10.35 -10.65
CA ARG A 241 1.74 11.81 -10.55
C ARG A 241 1.08 12.51 -11.73
N ALA A 242 1.26 12.00 -12.95
CA ALA A 242 0.57 12.50 -14.13
C ALA A 242 -0.95 12.36 -14.01
N LYS A 243 -1.43 11.17 -13.59
CA LYS A 243 -2.85 10.89 -13.32
C LYS A 243 -3.42 11.85 -12.28
N LEU A 244 -2.72 12.10 -11.18
CA LEU A 244 -3.14 13.01 -10.12
C LEU A 244 -3.23 14.46 -10.61
N LYS A 245 -2.21 14.94 -11.33
CA LYS A 245 -2.22 16.29 -11.94
C LYS A 245 -3.41 16.46 -12.88
N ARG A 246 -3.66 15.48 -13.75
CA ARG A 246 -4.84 15.46 -14.62
C ARG A 246 -6.14 15.40 -13.82
N THR A 247 -6.18 14.68 -12.70
CA THR A 247 -7.41 14.51 -11.92
C THR A 247 -7.76 15.77 -11.13
N LEU A 248 -6.77 16.41 -10.51
CA LEU A 248 -6.95 17.54 -9.60
C LEU A 248 -7.06 18.90 -10.30
N SER A 249 -6.60 19.01 -11.55
CA SER A 249 -6.64 20.26 -12.31
C SER A 249 -6.86 20.04 -13.81
N ASN A 250 -7.36 21.08 -14.48
CA ASN A 250 -7.49 21.14 -15.93
C ASN A 250 -6.95 22.46 -16.51
N SER A 251 -6.06 23.15 -15.78
CA SER A 251 -5.36 24.32 -16.33
C SER A 251 -4.38 23.89 -17.42
N GLN A 252 -4.07 24.80 -18.35
CA GLN A 252 -3.08 24.53 -19.40
C GLN A 252 -1.71 24.17 -18.79
N GLU A 253 -1.28 24.90 -17.77
CA GLU A 253 -0.05 24.63 -17.02
C GLU A 253 -0.03 23.23 -16.43
N SER A 254 -1.09 22.83 -15.70
CA SER A 254 -1.15 21.51 -15.08
C SER A 254 -1.21 20.38 -16.10
N ASN A 255 -1.85 20.59 -17.26
CA ASN A 255 -1.90 19.60 -18.32
C ASN A 255 -0.54 19.46 -19.02
N LEU A 256 0.22 20.56 -19.18
CA LEU A 256 1.60 20.52 -19.70
C LEU A 256 2.54 19.80 -18.72
N GLU A 257 2.41 20.06 -17.41
CA GLU A 257 3.17 19.36 -16.37
C GLU A 257 2.85 17.85 -16.38
N ALA A 258 1.55 17.49 -16.47
CA ALA A 258 1.14 16.09 -16.60
C ALA A 258 1.74 15.43 -17.86
N LEU A 259 1.80 16.16 -18.98
CA LEU A 259 2.42 15.67 -20.23
C LEU A 259 3.93 15.45 -20.06
N GLN A 260 4.63 16.31 -19.32
CA GLN A 260 6.05 16.11 -19.02
C GLN A 260 6.25 14.85 -18.17
N LEU A 261 5.48 14.72 -17.08
CA LEU A 261 5.56 13.56 -16.18
C LEU A 261 5.32 12.24 -16.92
N ILE A 262 4.28 12.16 -17.77
CA ILE A 262 3.98 10.92 -18.50
C ILE A 262 5.03 10.60 -19.56
N ASN A 263 5.62 11.61 -20.20
CA ASN A 263 6.72 11.39 -21.13
C ASN A 263 7.98 10.91 -20.39
N THR A 264 8.24 11.39 -19.18
CA THR A 264 9.31 10.86 -18.33
C THR A 264 9.07 9.40 -17.97
N ALA A 265 7.85 9.04 -17.55
CA ALA A 265 7.49 7.64 -17.28
C ALA A 265 7.77 6.72 -18.48
N ILE A 266 7.31 7.11 -19.67
CA ILE A 266 7.51 6.35 -20.91
C ILE A 266 9.00 6.27 -21.28
N ALA A 267 9.78 7.33 -21.05
CA ALA A 267 11.19 7.38 -21.40
C ALA A 267 12.10 6.52 -20.49
N LEU A 268 11.70 6.28 -19.24
CA LEU A 268 12.43 5.38 -18.34
C LEU A 268 12.44 3.95 -18.89
N ASN A 269 11.36 3.52 -19.55
CA ASN A 269 11.29 2.27 -20.34
C ASN A 269 11.78 1.01 -19.58
N ASP A 270 11.66 1.01 -18.26
CA ASP A 270 12.05 -0.10 -17.40
C ASP A 270 10.96 -1.20 -17.38
N PHE A 271 9.72 -0.88 -17.76
CA PHE A 271 8.60 -1.81 -17.94
C PHE A 271 7.56 -1.31 -18.98
N ASP A 272 6.95 -2.22 -19.76
CA ASP A 272 5.96 -1.90 -20.80
C ASP A 272 4.56 -1.55 -20.23
N TYR A 273 4.42 -0.35 -19.67
CA TYR A 273 3.14 0.15 -19.19
C TYR A 273 2.27 0.70 -20.31
N VAL A 274 1.44 -0.16 -20.89
CA VAL A 274 0.44 0.22 -21.89
C VAL A 274 -0.52 1.30 -21.34
N GLU A 275 -0.75 1.34 -20.02
CA GLU A 275 -1.56 2.38 -19.38
C GLU A 275 -0.96 3.80 -19.48
N ALA A 276 0.37 3.93 -19.57
CA ALA A 276 0.99 5.24 -19.72
C ALA A 276 0.62 5.90 -21.06
N LEU A 277 0.46 5.10 -22.13
CA LEU A 277 -0.02 5.56 -23.43
C LEU A 277 -1.48 6.04 -23.34
N ALA A 278 -2.34 5.28 -22.64
CA ALA A 278 -3.73 5.69 -22.41
C ALA A 278 -3.81 7.04 -21.69
N GLU A 279 -3.02 7.21 -20.62
CA GLU A 279 -2.95 8.45 -19.86
C GLU A 279 -2.43 9.62 -20.71
N LYS A 280 -1.36 9.40 -21.49
CA LYS A 280 -0.81 10.41 -22.41
C LYS A 280 -1.84 10.87 -23.45
N GLY A 281 -2.58 9.95 -24.06
CA GLY A 281 -3.64 10.29 -25.01
C GLY A 281 -4.74 11.16 -24.40
N LEU A 282 -5.13 10.89 -23.14
CA LEU A 282 -6.11 11.70 -22.41
C LEU A 282 -5.60 13.11 -22.11
N ILE A 283 -4.32 13.25 -21.74
CA ILE A 283 -3.67 14.54 -21.50
C ILE A 283 -3.61 15.37 -22.79
N LEU A 284 -3.22 14.75 -23.91
CA LEU A 284 -3.13 15.41 -25.22
C LEU A 284 -4.49 15.94 -25.69
N ILE A 285 -5.59 15.21 -25.46
CA ILE A 285 -6.94 15.71 -25.74
C ILE A 285 -7.22 17.00 -24.97
N ARG A 286 -6.85 17.07 -23.69
CA ARG A 286 -7.06 18.27 -22.85
C ARG A 286 -6.21 19.47 -23.29
N LEU A 287 -5.05 19.20 -23.89
CA LEU A 287 -4.16 20.21 -24.47
C LEU A 287 -4.58 20.65 -25.87
N ASP A 288 -5.72 20.18 -26.38
CA ASP A 288 -6.17 20.45 -27.74
C ASP A 288 -5.30 19.78 -28.83
N GLU A 289 -4.34 18.91 -28.46
CA GLU A 289 -3.43 18.21 -29.37
C GLU A 289 -4.04 16.90 -29.91
N VAL A 290 -5.23 16.99 -30.51
CA VAL A 290 -6.06 15.82 -30.83
C VAL A 290 -5.42 14.89 -31.87
N GLY A 291 -4.65 15.43 -32.82
CA GLY A 291 -3.92 14.63 -33.81
C GLY A 291 -2.90 13.70 -33.15
N GLN A 292 -2.07 14.27 -32.27
CA GLN A 292 -1.09 13.51 -31.48
C GLN A 292 -1.79 12.51 -30.55
N ALA A 293 -2.90 12.91 -29.92
CA ALA A 293 -3.67 12.01 -29.07
C ALA A 293 -4.15 10.77 -29.83
N ARG A 294 -4.61 10.95 -31.08
CA ARG A 294 -5.07 9.86 -31.94
C ARG A 294 -3.93 8.88 -32.24
N GLU A 295 -2.76 9.38 -32.61
CA GLU A 295 -1.57 8.56 -32.87
C GLU A 295 -1.19 7.72 -31.63
N VAL A 296 -1.19 8.34 -30.44
CA VAL A 296 -0.93 7.64 -29.17
C VAL A 296 -1.99 6.57 -28.88
N PHE A 297 -3.27 6.79 -29.20
CA PHE A 297 -4.30 5.75 -29.03
C PHE A 297 -4.18 4.61 -30.04
N GLU A 298 -3.62 4.84 -31.23
CA GLU A 298 -3.28 3.77 -32.17
C GLU A 298 -2.12 2.92 -31.63
N GLU A 299 -1.09 3.57 -31.10
CA GLU A 299 0.04 2.91 -30.42
C GLU A 299 -0.44 2.09 -29.22
N TYR A 300 -1.26 2.67 -28.35
CA TYR A 300 -1.91 1.98 -27.23
C TYR A 300 -2.64 0.72 -27.70
N LYS A 301 -3.45 0.83 -28.76
CA LYS A 301 -4.20 -0.29 -29.32
C LYS A 301 -3.27 -1.39 -29.89
N MET A 302 -2.17 -1.01 -30.54
CA MET A 302 -1.17 -1.96 -31.03
C MET A 302 -0.48 -2.68 -29.86
N ALA A 303 -0.08 -1.94 -28.83
CA ALA A 303 0.53 -2.50 -27.62
C ALA A 303 -0.39 -3.50 -26.93
N LEU A 304 -1.69 -3.18 -26.80
CA LEU A 304 -2.71 -4.10 -26.28
C LEU A 304 -2.81 -5.40 -27.10
N SER A 305 -2.67 -5.34 -28.42
CA SER A 305 -2.77 -6.52 -29.28
C SER A 305 -1.56 -7.46 -29.21
N GLY A 306 -0.41 -6.95 -28.75
CA GLY A 306 0.81 -7.72 -28.51
C GLY A 306 0.80 -8.49 -27.18
N LEU A 307 -0.10 -8.13 -26.26
CA LEU A 307 -0.30 -8.85 -25.01
C LEU A 307 -1.11 -10.12 -25.32
N SER A 308 -0.46 -11.28 -25.31
CA SER A 308 -0.96 -12.59 -25.81
C SER A 308 -2.20 -13.13 -25.09
N ASN A 309 -2.71 -12.35 -24.17
CA ASN A 309 -3.34 -12.84 -22.99
C ASN A 309 -3.91 -11.58 -22.30
N MET A 310 -5.09 -11.09 -22.71
CA MET A 310 -5.91 -10.15 -21.94
C MET A 310 -7.35 -10.67 -21.90
N PRO A 311 -8.14 -10.40 -20.83
CA PRO A 311 -9.57 -10.61 -20.86
C PRO A 311 -10.16 -9.86 -22.07
N PRO A 312 -10.87 -10.55 -22.99
CA PRO A 312 -11.40 -9.90 -24.17
C PRO A 312 -12.49 -8.90 -23.77
N GLY A 313 -12.22 -7.59 -23.90
CA GLY A 313 -13.30 -6.63 -24.15
C GLY A 313 -13.27 -5.26 -23.47
N LYS A 314 -12.51 -5.00 -22.40
CA LYS A 314 -12.50 -3.66 -21.78
C LYS A 314 -11.57 -2.67 -22.50
N ASP A 315 -10.31 -3.04 -22.70
CA ASP A 315 -9.28 -2.08 -23.11
C ASP A 315 -9.28 -1.80 -24.62
N ALA A 316 -9.45 -2.83 -25.46
CA ALA A 316 -9.55 -2.64 -26.91
C ALA A 316 -10.84 -1.90 -27.33
N THR A 317 -11.95 -2.15 -26.63
CA THR A 317 -13.21 -1.43 -26.86
C THR A 317 -13.07 0.03 -26.46
N TRP A 318 -12.42 0.31 -25.33
CA TRP A 318 -12.13 1.67 -24.90
C TRP A 318 -11.20 2.39 -25.89
N ALA A 319 -10.11 1.76 -26.32
CA ALA A 319 -9.21 2.31 -27.34
C ALA A 319 -9.95 2.73 -28.61
N ASN A 320 -10.81 1.85 -29.15
CA ASN A 320 -11.62 2.15 -30.33
C ASN A 320 -12.57 3.33 -30.12
N ARG A 321 -13.19 3.44 -28.94
CA ARG A 321 -14.04 4.59 -28.61
C ARG A 321 -13.24 5.89 -28.55
N MET A 322 -12.03 5.84 -28.00
CA MET A 322 -11.14 7.01 -27.95
C MET A 322 -10.69 7.45 -29.33
N LEU A 323 -10.34 6.52 -30.22
CA LEU A 323 -10.03 6.81 -31.63
C LEU A 323 -11.19 7.50 -32.35
N ILE A 324 -12.40 6.96 -32.23
CA ILE A 324 -13.62 7.58 -32.80
C ILE A 324 -13.82 8.99 -32.24
N LYS A 325 -13.58 9.19 -30.93
CA LYS A 325 -13.70 10.50 -30.29
C LYS A 325 -12.68 11.49 -30.84
N CYS A 326 -11.43 11.07 -31.06
CA CYS A 326 -10.42 11.91 -31.71
C CYS A 326 -10.85 12.29 -33.13
N ASP A 327 -11.31 11.33 -33.94
CA ASP A 327 -11.79 11.59 -35.30
C ASP A 327 -12.92 12.64 -35.31
N GLN A 328 -13.88 12.52 -34.40
CA GLN A 328 -14.97 13.49 -34.26
C GLN A 328 -14.51 14.88 -33.81
N LEU A 329 -13.51 14.95 -32.93
CA LEU A 329 -12.95 16.21 -32.44
C LEU A 329 -12.13 16.93 -33.52
N MET A 330 -11.40 16.18 -34.37
CA MET A 330 -10.68 16.75 -35.51
C MET A 330 -11.64 17.33 -36.56
N LEU A 331 -12.79 16.69 -36.79
CA LEU A 331 -13.80 17.19 -37.74
C LEU A 331 -14.52 18.47 -37.31
N LYS A 332 -14.47 18.81 -36.01
CA LYS A 332 -15.15 19.99 -35.45
C LYS A 332 -14.29 21.26 -35.42
N ARG A 333 -13.03 21.17 -35.87
CA ARG A 333 -12.06 22.26 -35.89
C ARG A 333 -11.76 22.68 -37.32
#